data_AF-A0A330GPC5-F1
#
_entry.id   AF-A0A330GPC5-F1
#
_cell.length_a   1.000
_cell.length_b   1.000
_cell.length_c   1.000
_cell.angle_alpha   90.00
_cell.angle_beta   90.00
_cell.angle_gamma   90.00
#
_symmetry.space_group_name_H-M   'P 1'
#
loop_
_entity.id
_entity.type
_entity.pdbx_description
1 polymer ?
#
loop_
_entity_poly.entity_id
_entity_poly.type
_entity_poly.pdbx_seq_one_letter_code
_entity_poly.pdbx_strand_id
1 'polypeptide(L)' 'TLLIGLAPEGRVRVWLQNSGIGENLPVEPQRLTTLSGEKLDACKGVTQFSHGYRYTEDTVEFIKGKTYPYGQW' A
#
# COMPACT_ATOMS: atom_id res chain seq x y z
N THR A 1 -11.60 -12.74 7.27
CA THR A 1 -10.26 -12.46 6.73
C THR A 1 -9.92 -11.00 6.94
N LEU A 2 -8.66 -10.65 7.18
CA LEU A 2 -8.21 -9.26 7.19
C LEU A 2 -7.80 -8.82 5.79
N LEU A 3 -8.27 -7.66 5.36
CA LEU A 3 -7.83 -7.00 4.13
C LEU A 3 -6.98 -5.80 4.50
N ILE A 4 -5.84 -5.66 3.85
CA ILE A 4 -4.88 -4.58 4.09
C ILE A 4 -4.66 -3.88 2.75
N GLY A 5 -5.01 -2.60 2.70
CA GLY A 5 -4.76 -1.74 1.55
C GLY A 5 -3.58 -0.83 1.84
N LEU A 6 -2.59 -0.84 0.95
CA LEU A 6 -1.46 0.07 1.00
C LEU A 6 -1.64 1.15 -0.07
N ALA A 7 -1.77 2.38 0.40
CA ALA A 7 -1.86 3.57 -0.40
C ALA A 7 -0.47 4.07 -0.83
N PRO A 8 -0.43 5.00 -1.78
CA PRO A 8 0.76 5.79 -2.10
C PRO A 8 1.18 6.57 -0.86
N GLU A 9 2.45 6.94 -0.77
CA GLU A 9 3.01 7.63 0.42
C GLU A 9 2.99 6.78 1.70
N GLY A 10 2.63 5.48 1.60
CA GLY A 10 2.68 4.55 2.72
C GLY A 10 1.52 4.64 3.72
N ARG A 11 0.36 5.20 3.33
CA ARG A 11 -0.84 5.15 4.18
C ARG A 11 -1.46 3.74 4.13
N VAL A 12 -1.71 3.13 5.28
CA VAL A 12 -2.34 1.79 5.36
C VAL A 12 -3.76 1.92 5.86
N ARG A 13 -4.67 1.15 5.27
CA ARG A 13 -6.05 0.94 5.75
C ARG A 13 -6.31 -0.54 5.93
N VAL A 14 -7.09 -0.87 6.95
CA VAL A 14 -7.40 -2.25 7.32
C VAL A 14 -8.92 -2.42 7.34
N TRP A 15 -9.39 -3.56 6.83
CA TRP A 15 -10.79 -3.94 6.87
C TRP A 15 -10.98 -5.39 7.31
N LEU A 16 -12.11 -5.67 7.93
CA LEU A 16 -12.62 -7.04 8.07
C LEU A 16 -13.43 -7.38 6.83
N GLN A 17 -12.99 -8.42 6.12
CA GLN A 17 -13.69 -8.92 4.96
C GLN A 17 -15.04 -9.48 5.37
N ASN A 18 -16.10 -8.98 4.74
CA ASN A 18 -17.43 -9.56 4.86
C ASN A 18 -17.52 -10.82 3.97
N SER A 19 -18.13 -11.89 4.47
CA SER A 19 -18.33 -13.14 3.73
C SER A 19 -19.63 -13.19 2.92
N GLY A 20 -20.53 -12.21 3.11
CA GLY A 20 -21.80 -12.09 2.38
C GLY A 20 -21.82 -10.94 1.38
N ILE A 21 -23.02 -10.58 0.91
CA ILE A 21 -23.23 -9.40 0.07
C ILE A 21 -23.21 -8.16 0.97
N GLY A 22 -22.20 -7.30 0.81
CA GLY A 22 -22.06 -6.07 1.55
C GLY A 22 -20.63 -5.53 1.53
N GLU A 23 -20.45 -4.32 2.07
CA GLU A 23 -19.13 -3.70 2.16
C GLU A 23 -18.26 -4.35 3.26
N ASN A 24 -16.95 -4.21 3.11
CA ASN A 24 -16.00 -4.61 4.14
C ASN A 24 -15.99 -3.58 5.27
N LEU A 25 -15.88 -4.05 6.51
CA LEU A 25 -15.94 -3.19 7.68
C LEU A 25 -14.58 -2.53 7.93
N PRO A 26 -14.45 -1.19 7.91
CA PRO A 26 -13.19 -0.53 8.20
C PRO A 26 -12.81 -0.73 9.66
N VAL A 27 -11.52 -0.96 9.90
CA VAL A 27 -10.94 -1.10 11.24
C VAL A 27 -9.91 -0.01 11.44
N GLU A 28 -10.06 0.73 12.53
CA GLU A 28 -9.04 1.68 12.96
C GLU A 28 -7.97 0.94 13.77
N PRO A 29 -6.72 0.87 13.29
CA PRO A 29 -5.66 0.17 14.00
C PRO A 29 -5.25 0.96 15.24
N GLN A 30 -5.16 0.29 16.39
CA GLN A 30 -4.68 0.90 17.64
C GLN A 30 -3.24 1.43 17.52
N ARG A 31 -2.41 0.74 16.72
CA ARG A 31 -1.05 1.19 16.38
C ARG A 31 -0.73 0.76 14.96
N LEU A 32 -0.31 1.70 14.15
CA LEU A 32 0.14 1.48 12.77
C LEU A 32 1.59 1.96 12.64
N THR A 33 2.47 1.12 12.10
CA THR A 33 3.85 1.48 11.81
C THR A 33 4.14 1.09 10.38
N THR A 34 4.51 2.09 9.57
CA THR A 34 4.86 1.90 8.17
C THR A 34 6.32 2.31 7.97
N LEU A 35 7.00 1.60 7.07
CA LEU A 35 8.40 1.85 6.73
C LEU A 35 8.46 2.25 5.26
N SER A 36 9.21 3.30 4.94
CA SER A 36 9.37 3.82 3.58
C SER A 36 10.77 4.39 3.35
N GLY A 37 11.17 4.50 2.09
CA GLY A 37 12.49 5.04 1.69
C GLY A 37 13.65 4.32 2.37
N GLU A 38 14.57 5.09 2.96
CA GLU A 38 15.76 4.57 3.64
C GLU A 38 15.46 3.72 4.88
N LYS A 39 14.25 3.84 5.44
CA LYS A 39 13.77 3.11 6.64
C LYS A 39 13.12 1.78 6.32
N LEU A 40 13.06 1.33 5.06
CA LEU A 40 12.60 -0.01 4.64
C LEU A 40 13.58 -1.13 5.04
N ASP A 41 14.13 -1.09 6.25
CA ASP A 41 15.09 -2.07 6.77
C ASP A 41 14.53 -3.51 6.79
N ALA A 42 13.24 -3.68 7.06
CA ALA A 42 12.55 -4.98 6.98
C ALA A 42 12.50 -5.59 5.56
N CYS A 43 12.60 -4.77 4.51
CA CYS A 43 12.53 -5.21 3.11
C CYS A 43 13.86 -5.07 2.35
N LYS A 44 14.90 -4.50 2.98
CA LYS A 44 16.23 -4.34 2.37
C LYS A 44 16.82 -5.70 2.01
N GLY A 45 17.23 -5.87 0.76
CA GLY A 45 17.83 -7.11 0.26
C GLY A 45 16.85 -8.26 0.03
N VAL A 46 15.56 -8.11 0.38
CA VAL A 46 14.49 -9.10 0.15
C VAL A 46 13.70 -8.75 -1.11
N THR A 47 14.40 -8.32 -2.15
CA THR A 47 13.82 -7.95 -3.44
C THR A 47 14.60 -8.67 -4.53
N GLN A 48 13.88 -9.27 -5.47
CA GLN A 48 14.48 -9.87 -6.67
C GLN A 48 15.13 -8.80 -7.57
N PHE A 49 14.81 -7.53 -7.33
CA PHE A 49 15.45 -6.37 -7.95
C PHE A 49 16.65 -5.95 -7.10
N SER A 50 17.85 -6.23 -7.62
CA SER A 50 19.16 -5.99 -7.00
C SER A 50 19.44 -4.53 -6.63
N HIS A 51 18.70 -3.58 -7.20
CA HIS A 51 18.86 -2.14 -7.00
C HIS A 51 17.60 -1.49 -6.38
N GLY A 52 16.71 -2.29 -5.79
CA GLY A 52 15.42 -1.84 -5.26
C GLY A 52 14.29 -1.91 -6.28
N TYR A 53 13.05 -1.83 -5.79
CA TYR A 53 11.85 -1.82 -6.64
C TYR A 53 11.63 -0.42 -7.22
N ARG A 54 11.62 -0.33 -8.55
CA ARG A 54 11.27 0.90 -9.29
C ARG A 54 10.10 0.58 -10.20
N TYR A 55 9.07 1.43 -10.19
CA TYR A 55 7.99 1.35 -11.16
C TYR A 55 8.55 1.53 -12.57
N THR A 56 8.03 0.76 -13.54
CA THR A 56 8.32 0.99 -14.95
C THR A 56 7.83 2.38 -15.36
N GLU A 57 8.42 2.94 -16.41
CA GLU A 57 8.03 4.26 -16.93
C GLU A 57 6.53 4.28 -17.29
N ASP A 58 6.04 3.22 -17.94
CA ASP A 58 4.61 3.03 -18.23
C ASP A 58 3.73 3.06 -16.97
N THR A 59 4.20 2.44 -15.87
CA THR A 59 3.44 2.44 -14.61
C THR A 59 3.40 3.84 -14.01
N VAL A 60 4.54 4.56 -14.05
CA VAL A 60 4.62 5.94 -13.57
C VAL A 60 3.69 6.85 -14.37
N GLU A 61 3.67 6.75 -15.70
CA GLU A 61 2.75 7.52 -16.54
C GLU A 61 1.29 7.15 -16.30
N PHE A 62 1.00 5.85 -16.12
CA PHE A 62 -0.36 5.39 -15.88
C PHE A 62 -0.94 5.90 -14.56
N ILE A 63 -0.14 6.01 -13.49
CA ILE A 63 -0.61 6.45 -12.17
C ILE A 63 -0.61 7.97 -11.99
N LYS A 64 0.23 8.69 -12.76
CA LYS A 64 0.44 10.14 -12.61
C LYS A 64 -0.87 10.93 -12.73
N GLY A 65 -1.17 11.74 -11.71
CA GLY A 65 -2.32 12.64 -11.71
C GLY A 65 -3.67 11.96 -11.52
N LYS A 66 -3.69 10.65 -11.23
CA LYS A 66 -4.92 9.94 -10.89
C LYS A 66 -5.23 10.11 -9.40
N THR A 67 -6.49 10.42 -9.13
CA THR A 67 -7.03 10.41 -7.77
C THR A 67 -7.44 9.00 -7.40
N TYR A 68 -6.76 8.43 -6.41
CA TYR A 68 -7.17 7.15 -5.83
C TYR A 68 -7.93 7.43 -4.53
N PRO A 69 -8.78 6.49 -4.08
CA PRO A 69 -9.46 6.59 -2.78
C PRO A 69 -8.52 6.74 -1.57
N TYR A 70 -7.21 6.62 -1.80
CA TYR A 70 -6.15 6.60 -0.80
C TYR A 70 -5.12 7.74 -0.94
N GLY A 71 -5.32 8.67 -1.88
CA GLY A 71 -4.44 9.82 -2.14
C GLY A 71 -4.22 10.11 -3.62
N GLN A 72 -3.48 11.18 -3.92
CA GLN A 72 -2.94 11.44 -5.25
C GLN A 72 -1.63 10.66 -5.45
N TRP A 73 -1.38 10.17 -6.66
CA TRP A 73 -0.08 9.69 -7.12
C TRP A 73 0.53 10.67 -8.11
#